data_AF-A0A9D7XAR1-F1
#
_entry.id   AF-A0A9D7XAR1-F1
#
_cell.length_a   1.000
_cell.length_b   1.000
_cell.length_c   1.000
_cell.angle_alpha   90.00
_cell.angle_beta   90.00
_cell.angle_gamma   90.00
#
_symmetry.space_group_name_H-M   'P 1'
#
loop_
_entity.id
_entity.type
_entity.pdbx_description
1 polymer ?
#
loop_
_entity_poly.entity_id
_entity_poly.type
_entity_poly.pdbx_seq_one_letter_code
_entity_poly.pdbx_strand_id
1 'polypeptide(L)'
;MKSGNAGGGKEPWFEEDAGRGAGQGIGVNLQTPESVQKLQNALHAKAKEAPDFRFYALYDKVYRGDILDFAYRLARSNRGAPGVDGQDFVAIESVGVERWLGELAQALKEKTYRTQAVRRVYIPKADGKQRPLGIPTVRDRVVQTAVVLVLTPIFEVDLDPHQYAYRPERSALDAVRHVHRLLNTRYTEVVDADLSDYFGSVPHAELMRCLARRIVDRHLLALIKQWLVMPVDEDDGRGGTKRTTTAKDDKRGTPQGAPISPLLSNLYLRRFLLGWKTLGLERKLRAQIVSYADDFVILCRGSAARAEAAMRSMMKKLKLTVNEAKTHVRRLPAERFDFLGYTFGRCYSARTGRAYLGTRPSAKSIRKVSRKIHELTSRRTLLLDADDQVARLNRIMTGWANYFCLGPVSRAYTALDRHAASRLRRWLCLKHKKAGGSAARFSYESLYQNLGLVRLSTTTRNFPWAKA
;
A
#
# COMPACT_ATOMS: atom_id res chain seq x y z
N MET A 1 11.28 7.43 -8.64
CA MET A 1 11.05 6.63 -7.42
C MET A 1 10.02 7.34 -6.54
N LYS A 2 8.75 6.97 -6.72
CA LYS A 2 7.66 7.17 -5.76
C LYS A 2 6.80 5.92 -5.84
N SER A 3 7.23 4.92 -5.09
CA SER A 3 6.61 3.61 -5.04
C SER A 3 5.47 3.65 -4.02
N GLY A 4 4.22 3.61 -4.51
CA GLY A 4 3.07 3.31 -3.67
C GLY A 4 3.32 2.01 -2.90
N ASN A 5 3.26 2.06 -1.57
CA ASN A 5 3.33 0.94 -0.63
C ASN A 5 4.43 -0.14 -0.80
N ALA A 6 5.43 0.04 -1.68
CA ALA A 6 6.55 -0.91 -1.76
C ALA A 6 7.52 -0.78 -0.55
N GLY A 7 7.52 0.36 0.13
CA GLY A 7 8.40 0.68 1.26
C GLY A 7 8.03 0.03 2.61
N GLY A 8 7.18 -1.00 2.65
CA GLY A 8 6.90 -1.78 3.88
C GLY A 8 6.32 -1.01 5.07
N GLY A 9 6.02 0.28 4.90
CA GLY A 9 5.06 0.96 5.75
C GLY A 9 3.67 0.52 5.31
N LYS A 10 2.97 -0.20 6.19
CA LYS A 10 1.54 -0.52 6.05
C LYS A 10 0.66 0.76 6.10
N GLU A 11 1.28 1.88 6.50
CA GLU A 11 0.77 3.26 6.45
C GLU A 11 1.02 3.93 5.08
N PRO A 12 0.09 4.77 4.59
CA PRO A 12 0.33 5.59 3.41
C PRO A 12 1.58 6.48 3.57
N TRP A 13 2.34 6.59 2.48
CA TRP A 13 3.58 7.36 2.44
C TRP A 13 3.34 8.79 1.93
N PHE A 14 3.66 9.75 2.80
CA PHE A 14 3.77 11.21 2.64
C PHE A 14 4.79 11.70 1.62
N GLU A 15 4.51 11.76 0.31
CA GLU A 15 5.49 12.21 -0.69
C GLU A 15 5.18 13.58 -1.34
N GLU A 16 6.23 14.32 -1.72
CA GLU A 16 6.17 15.73 -2.19
C GLU A 16 5.36 15.97 -3.49
N ASP A 17 4.93 14.93 -4.21
CA ASP A 17 4.32 15.04 -5.55
C ASP A 17 2.88 14.49 -5.58
N ALA A 18 2.18 14.51 -4.43
CA ALA A 18 0.76 14.23 -4.43
C ALA A 18 0.01 15.40 -5.09
N GLY A 19 -0.39 15.22 -6.34
CA GLY A 19 -1.35 16.08 -7.02
C GLY A 19 -2.67 16.13 -6.24
N ARG A 20 -3.36 17.27 -6.34
CA ARG A 20 -4.61 17.57 -5.62
C ARG A 20 -5.71 16.56 -6.00
N GLY A 21 -6.28 15.88 -5.01
CA GLY A 21 -7.46 15.04 -5.17
C GLY A 21 -7.83 14.35 -3.86
N ALA A 22 -9.05 14.58 -3.38
CA ALA A 22 -9.56 14.06 -2.13
C ALA A 22 -9.79 12.52 -2.20
N GLY A 23 -9.19 11.79 -1.27
CA GLY A 23 -9.66 10.51 -0.74
C GLY A 23 -10.18 9.45 -1.72
N GLN A 24 -9.35 8.92 -2.61
CA GLN A 24 -9.55 7.63 -3.30
C GLN A 24 -8.18 6.92 -3.45
N GLY A 25 -8.18 5.59 -3.59
CA GLY A 25 -7.05 4.67 -3.34
C GLY A 25 -5.70 4.98 -3.99
N ILE A 26 -4.65 4.38 -3.41
CA ILE A 26 -3.23 4.55 -3.76
C ILE A 26 -2.97 4.01 -5.18
N GLY A 27 -2.91 4.92 -6.14
CA GLY A 27 -2.57 4.70 -7.55
C GLY A 27 -2.67 6.06 -8.27
N VAL A 28 -1.88 6.27 -9.32
CA VAL A 28 -1.85 7.55 -10.04
C VAL A 28 -3.23 7.89 -10.59
N ASN A 29 -3.64 9.15 -10.45
CA ASN A 29 -4.90 9.72 -10.93
C ASN A 29 -4.89 9.88 -12.47
N LEU A 30 -4.81 8.76 -13.18
CA LEU A 30 -5.05 8.69 -14.61
C LEU A 30 -6.48 8.22 -14.82
N GLN A 31 -7.27 9.03 -15.52
CA GLN A 31 -8.62 8.63 -15.90
C GLN A 31 -8.54 7.38 -16.79
N THR A 32 -9.25 6.33 -16.39
CA THR A 32 -9.35 5.11 -17.16
C THR A 32 -10.04 5.40 -18.50
N PRO A 33 -9.45 4.99 -19.64
CA PRO A 33 -10.08 5.16 -20.94
C PRO A 33 -11.45 4.46 -20.99
N GLU A 34 -12.41 5.06 -21.68
CA GLU A 34 -13.79 4.54 -21.74
C GLU A 34 -13.85 3.10 -22.27
N SER A 35 -13.02 2.76 -23.26
CA SER A 35 -12.94 1.41 -23.82
C SER A 35 -12.45 0.36 -22.82
N VAL A 36 -11.50 0.74 -21.95
CA VAL A 36 -10.98 -0.09 -20.86
C VAL A 36 -12.03 -0.22 -19.76
N GLN A 37 -12.70 0.89 -19.40
CA GLN A 37 -13.77 0.88 -18.40
C GLN A 37 -14.95 -0.01 -18.84
N LYS A 38 -15.35 0.06 -20.12
CA LYS A 38 -16.40 -0.82 -20.70
C LYS A 38 -16.04 -2.29 -20.55
N LEU A 39 -14.79 -2.67 -20.86
CA LEU A 39 -14.31 -4.04 -20.65
C LEU A 39 -14.38 -4.44 -19.18
N GLN A 40 -13.87 -3.59 -18.28
CA GLN A 40 -13.86 -3.87 -16.85
C GLN A 40 -15.27 -4.04 -16.28
N ASN A 41 -16.20 -3.16 -16.67
CA ASN A 41 -17.59 -3.25 -16.27
C ASN A 41 -18.25 -4.54 -16.76
N ALA A 42 -18.01 -4.94 -18.02
CA ALA A 42 -18.56 -6.19 -18.56
C ALA A 42 -18.00 -7.42 -17.83
N LEU A 43 -16.69 -7.46 -17.57
CA LEU A 43 -16.06 -8.55 -16.82
C LEU A 43 -16.59 -8.61 -15.38
N HIS A 44 -16.73 -7.47 -14.71
CA HIS A 44 -17.27 -7.37 -13.36
C HIS A 44 -18.73 -7.82 -13.29
N ALA A 45 -19.57 -7.33 -14.21
CA ALA A 45 -20.97 -7.70 -14.29
C ALA A 45 -21.12 -9.22 -14.49
N LYS A 46 -20.38 -9.81 -15.44
CA LYS A 46 -20.41 -11.25 -15.68
C LYS A 46 -19.93 -12.05 -14.47
N ALA A 47 -18.86 -11.59 -13.83
CA ALA A 47 -18.31 -12.21 -12.64
C ALA A 47 -19.33 -12.24 -11.48
N LYS A 48 -20.11 -11.16 -11.32
CA LYS A 48 -21.14 -11.02 -10.29
C LYS A 48 -22.42 -11.81 -10.59
N GLU A 49 -22.86 -11.80 -11.84
CA GLU A 49 -24.06 -12.51 -12.29
C GLU A 49 -23.88 -14.03 -12.26
N ALA A 50 -22.67 -14.52 -12.60
CA ALA A 50 -22.35 -15.94 -12.65
C ALA A 50 -21.11 -16.26 -11.77
N PRO A 51 -21.32 -16.50 -10.45
CA PRO A 51 -20.24 -16.76 -9.50
C PRO A 51 -19.35 -17.97 -9.84
N ASP A 52 -19.93 -19.00 -10.48
CA ASP A 52 -19.21 -20.22 -10.87
C ASP A 52 -18.65 -20.16 -12.30
N PHE A 53 -18.89 -19.06 -13.03
CA PHE A 53 -18.38 -18.91 -14.40
C PHE A 53 -16.85 -18.88 -14.43
N ARG A 54 -16.28 -19.54 -15.44
CA ARG A 54 -14.84 -19.58 -15.66
C ARG A 54 -14.51 -18.94 -17.00
N PHE A 55 -13.73 -17.87 -16.95
CA PHE A 55 -13.35 -17.07 -18.11
C PHE A 55 -12.30 -17.82 -18.95
N TYR A 56 -12.63 -18.10 -20.20
CA TYR A 56 -11.82 -18.90 -21.12
C TYR A 56 -11.05 -18.07 -22.17
N ALA A 57 -11.41 -16.80 -22.37
CA ALA A 57 -10.76 -15.89 -23.32
C ALA A 57 -10.43 -14.55 -22.65
N LEU A 58 -9.24 -14.46 -22.05
CA LEU A 58 -8.76 -13.27 -21.36
C LEU A 58 -7.40 -12.80 -21.89
N TYR A 59 -6.55 -13.72 -22.34
CA TYR A 59 -5.22 -13.42 -22.85
C TYR A 59 -5.26 -12.45 -24.03
N ASP A 60 -6.29 -12.57 -24.88
CA ASP A 60 -6.48 -11.66 -26.02
C ASP A 60 -6.81 -10.22 -25.61
N LYS A 61 -7.38 -10.04 -24.41
CA LYS A 61 -7.66 -8.72 -23.86
C LYS A 61 -6.40 -8.03 -23.33
N VAL A 62 -5.38 -8.80 -22.93
CA VAL A 62 -4.12 -8.28 -22.37
C VAL A 62 -3.32 -7.51 -23.43
N TYR A 63 -3.31 -7.99 -24.68
CA TYR A 63 -2.55 -7.36 -25.77
C TYR A 63 -3.38 -6.37 -26.61
N ARG A 64 -4.58 -5.98 -26.17
CA ARG A 64 -5.30 -4.88 -26.82
C ARG A 64 -4.50 -3.59 -26.70
N GLY A 65 -4.45 -2.81 -27.78
CA GLY A 65 -3.69 -1.55 -27.82
C GLY A 65 -4.10 -0.56 -26.74
N ASP A 66 -5.40 -0.41 -26.49
CA ASP A 66 -5.93 0.48 -25.45
C ASP A 66 -5.56 0.03 -24.02
N ILE A 67 -5.51 -1.27 -23.77
CA ILE A 67 -5.09 -1.85 -22.50
C ILE A 67 -3.58 -1.67 -22.29
N LEU A 68 -2.76 -1.97 -23.30
CA LEU A 68 -1.31 -1.83 -23.21
C LEU A 68 -0.87 -0.37 -23.08
N ASP A 69 -1.51 0.55 -23.81
CA ASP A 69 -1.28 1.99 -23.67
C ASP A 69 -1.60 2.47 -22.25
N PHE A 70 -2.78 2.14 -21.73
CA PHE A 70 -3.16 2.55 -20.38
C PHE A 70 -2.24 1.92 -19.31
N ALA A 71 -1.88 0.65 -19.48
CA ALA A 71 -0.91 -0.03 -18.63
C ALA A 71 0.47 0.64 -18.66
N TYR A 72 0.92 1.10 -19.84
CA TYR A 72 2.16 1.86 -19.98
C TYR A 72 2.10 3.18 -19.23
N ARG A 73 1.03 3.97 -19.40
CA ARG A 73 0.85 5.25 -18.70
C ARG A 73 0.84 5.07 -17.18
N LEU A 74 0.16 4.03 -16.68
CA LEU A 74 0.19 3.67 -15.26
C LEU A 74 1.61 3.29 -14.81
N ALA A 75 2.31 2.42 -15.53
CA ALA A 75 3.68 2.03 -15.18
C ALA A 75 4.65 3.23 -15.19
N ARG A 76 4.51 4.12 -16.18
CA ARG A 76 5.30 5.34 -16.37
C ARG A 76 5.15 6.30 -15.20
N SER A 77 3.92 6.48 -14.76
CA SER A 77 3.59 7.41 -13.67
C SER A 77 4.19 7.01 -12.32
N ASN A 78 4.50 5.72 -12.12
CA ASN A 78 5.20 5.23 -10.92
C ASN A 78 6.69 5.61 -10.91
N ARG A 79 7.23 6.08 -12.06
CA ARG A 79 8.64 6.49 -12.23
C ARG A 79 9.61 5.44 -11.64
N GLY A 80 9.32 4.17 -11.95
CA GLY A 80 10.08 3.02 -11.48
C GLY A 80 11.47 2.99 -12.12
N ALA A 81 12.48 2.56 -11.34
CA ALA A 81 13.83 2.36 -11.86
C ALA A 81 13.86 1.29 -12.96
N PRO A 82 14.86 1.29 -13.86
CA PRO A 82 15.00 0.25 -14.87
C PRO A 82 15.22 -1.15 -14.25
N GLY A 83 14.88 -2.17 -15.03
CA GLY A 83 15.08 -3.58 -14.67
C GLY A 83 16.52 -4.02 -14.90
N VAL A 84 16.70 -5.31 -15.20
CA VAL A 84 18.01 -5.90 -15.53
C VAL A 84 18.53 -5.48 -16.92
N ASP A 85 17.62 -5.08 -17.81
CA ASP A 85 17.87 -4.64 -19.18
C ASP A 85 18.34 -3.18 -19.28
N GLY A 86 18.33 -2.43 -18.18
CA GLY A 86 18.73 -1.01 -18.16
C GLY A 86 17.76 -0.07 -18.88
N GLN A 87 16.79 -0.57 -19.65
CA GLN A 87 15.82 0.23 -20.39
C GLN A 87 14.89 0.97 -19.42
N ASP A 88 14.91 2.29 -19.50
CA ASP A 88 13.99 3.17 -18.78
C ASP A 88 12.90 3.71 -19.70
N PHE A 89 12.01 4.53 -19.13
CA PHE A 89 10.91 5.09 -19.91
C PHE A 89 11.37 6.15 -20.91
N VAL A 90 12.46 6.88 -20.63
CA VAL A 90 12.98 7.92 -21.53
C VAL A 90 13.55 7.28 -22.80
N ALA A 91 14.26 6.16 -22.65
CA ALA A 91 14.75 5.37 -23.78
C ALA A 91 13.63 4.76 -24.63
N ILE A 92 12.46 4.45 -24.04
CA ILE A 92 11.29 3.99 -24.80
C ILE A 92 10.64 5.16 -25.53
N GLU A 93 10.51 6.31 -24.87
CA GLU A 93 9.92 7.54 -25.43
C GLU A 93 10.73 8.04 -26.64
N SER A 94 12.06 7.89 -26.65
CA SER A 94 12.91 8.30 -27.77
C SER A 94 12.78 7.43 -29.02
N VAL A 95 12.48 6.13 -28.87
CA VAL A 95 12.27 5.19 -29.99
C VAL A 95 10.83 5.24 -30.51
N GLY A 96 9.90 5.76 -29.71
CA GLY A 96 8.48 5.90 -30.02
C GLY A 96 7.63 4.89 -29.27
N VAL A 97 6.76 5.40 -28.38
CA VAL A 97 5.91 4.58 -27.49
C VAL A 97 4.95 3.71 -28.30
N GLU A 98 4.34 4.23 -29.36
CA GLU A 98 3.38 3.49 -30.19
C GLU A 98 4.01 2.26 -30.85
N ARG A 99 5.18 2.45 -31.47
CA ARG A 99 5.96 1.36 -32.07
C ARG A 99 6.32 0.31 -31.02
N TRP A 100 6.85 0.73 -29.88
CA TRP A 100 7.23 -0.17 -28.79
C TRP A 100 6.04 -0.99 -28.26
N LEU A 101 4.87 -0.36 -28.11
CA LEU A 101 3.63 -1.04 -27.71
C LEU A 101 3.13 -1.99 -28.78
N GLY A 102 3.25 -1.65 -30.07
CA GLY A 102 2.92 -2.51 -31.20
C GLY A 102 3.78 -3.78 -31.23
N GLU A 103 5.09 -3.63 -31.07
CA GLU A 103 6.03 -4.77 -30.99
C GLU A 103 5.74 -5.65 -29.76
N LEU A 104 5.40 -5.05 -28.62
CA LEU A 104 4.99 -5.79 -27.43
C LEU A 104 3.67 -6.56 -27.64
N ALA A 105 2.67 -5.91 -28.25
CA ALA A 105 1.39 -6.53 -28.57
C ALA A 105 1.56 -7.72 -29.51
N GLN A 106 2.37 -7.56 -30.56
CA GLN A 106 2.66 -8.62 -31.52
C GLN A 106 3.36 -9.80 -30.84
N ALA A 107 4.37 -9.55 -30.00
CA ALA A 107 5.07 -10.61 -29.27
C ALA A 107 4.13 -11.37 -28.30
N LEU A 108 3.16 -10.69 -27.69
CA LEU A 108 2.14 -11.35 -26.87
C LEU A 108 1.19 -12.19 -27.73
N LYS A 109 0.71 -11.65 -28.86
CA LYS A 109 -0.20 -12.31 -29.81
C LYS A 109 0.43 -13.57 -30.41
N GLU A 110 1.70 -13.49 -30.82
CA GLU A 110 2.49 -14.61 -31.36
C GLU A 110 3.03 -15.55 -30.28
N LYS A 111 2.86 -15.20 -28.99
CA LYS A 111 3.34 -15.99 -27.83
C LYS A 111 4.86 -16.15 -27.79
N THR A 112 5.58 -15.20 -28.37
CA THR A 112 7.05 -15.09 -28.34
C THR A 112 7.54 -14.28 -27.15
N TYR A 113 6.66 -13.56 -26.44
CA TYR A 113 6.98 -12.89 -25.19
C TYR A 113 7.55 -13.85 -24.13
N ARG A 114 8.71 -13.47 -23.57
CA ARG A 114 9.37 -14.15 -22.44
C ARG A 114 9.71 -13.14 -21.36
N THR A 115 9.47 -13.53 -20.11
CA THR A 115 9.79 -12.74 -18.92
C THR A 115 11.30 -12.71 -18.70
N GLN A 116 11.85 -11.57 -18.31
CA GLN A 116 13.27 -11.46 -17.99
C GLN A 116 13.56 -11.76 -16.51
N ALA A 117 14.80 -11.62 -16.06
CA ALA A 117 15.11 -11.66 -14.64
C ALA A 117 14.61 -10.39 -13.94
N VAL A 118 14.27 -10.47 -12.66
CA VAL A 118 14.00 -9.28 -11.84
C VAL A 118 15.27 -8.80 -11.17
N ARG A 119 15.49 -7.49 -11.13
CA ARG A 119 16.66 -6.90 -10.47
C ARG A 119 16.42 -6.78 -8.96
N ARG A 120 17.30 -7.34 -8.13
CA ARG A 120 17.22 -7.24 -6.67
C ARG A 120 17.66 -5.86 -6.20
N VAL A 121 16.84 -5.24 -5.34
CA VAL A 121 17.19 -4.02 -4.62
C VAL A 121 16.76 -4.18 -3.17
N TYR A 122 17.60 -3.72 -2.24
CA TYR A 122 17.32 -3.75 -0.81
C TYR A 122 16.81 -2.41 -0.31
N ILE A 123 15.68 -2.42 0.39
CA ILE A 123 15.13 -1.25 1.06
C ILE A 123 15.36 -1.41 2.57
N PRO A 124 15.99 -0.43 3.25
CA PRO A 124 16.18 -0.51 4.69
C PRO A 124 14.84 -0.44 5.42
N LYS A 125 14.62 -1.35 6.38
CA LYS A 125 13.50 -1.31 7.31
C LYS A 125 13.89 -0.52 8.56
N ALA A 126 12.88 -0.07 9.30
CA ALA A 126 13.07 0.67 10.55
C ALA A 126 13.70 -0.16 11.68
N ASP A 127 13.68 -1.49 11.58
CA ASP A 127 14.28 -2.44 12.53
C ASP A 127 15.74 -2.79 12.17
N GLY A 128 16.35 -2.09 11.20
CA GLY A 128 17.71 -2.33 10.74
C GLY A 128 17.86 -3.49 9.73
N LYS A 129 16.82 -4.32 9.56
CA LYS A 129 16.82 -5.37 8.53
C LYS A 129 16.60 -4.76 7.15
N GLN A 130 16.94 -5.50 6.10
CA GLN A 130 16.65 -5.08 4.73
C GLN A 130 15.47 -5.85 4.15
N ARG A 131 14.65 -5.17 3.33
CA ARG A 131 13.57 -5.78 2.56
C ARG A 131 14.04 -6.00 1.13
N PRO A 132 14.13 -7.24 0.65
CA PRO A 132 14.45 -7.49 -0.74
C PRO A 132 13.24 -7.11 -1.62
N LEU A 133 13.49 -6.36 -2.69
CA LEU A 133 12.52 -5.99 -3.73
C LEU A 133 13.04 -6.52 -5.07
N GLY A 134 12.17 -7.09 -5.89
CA GLY A 134 12.45 -7.41 -7.28
C GLY A 134 11.86 -6.33 -8.16
N ILE A 135 12.70 -5.68 -8.97
CA ILE A 135 12.29 -4.68 -9.96
C ILE A 135 12.25 -5.39 -11.33
N PRO A 136 11.06 -5.68 -11.89
CA PRO A 136 10.96 -6.20 -13.25
C PRO A 136 11.34 -5.13 -14.28
N THR A 137 11.62 -5.56 -15.51
CA THR A 137 11.82 -4.69 -16.67
C THR A 137 10.59 -3.81 -16.94
N VAL A 138 10.75 -2.72 -17.69
CA VAL A 138 9.59 -1.91 -18.09
C VAL A 138 8.60 -2.76 -18.87
N ARG A 139 9.10 -3.60 -19.79
CA ARG A 139 8.31 -4.54 -20.58
C ARG A 139 7.43 -5.43 -19.68
N ASP A 140 8.04 -6.08 -18.69
CA ASP A 140 7.32 -6.96 -17.76
C ASP A 140 6.32 -6.20 -16.90
N ARG A 141 6.66 -4.99 -16.44
CA ARG A 141 5.73 -4.15 -15.66
C ARG A 141 4.50 -3.74 -16.46
N VAL A 142 4.64 -3.41 -17.74
CA VAL A 142 3.51 -3.04 -18.60
C VAL A 142 2.58 -4.24 -18.79
N VAL A 143 3.13 -5.41 -19.13
CA VAL A 143 2.30 -6.61 -19.33
C VAL A 143 1.64 -7.06 -18.02
N GLN A 144 2.34 -7.02 -16.89
CA GLN A 144 1.74 -7.31 -15.59
C GLN A 144 0.62 -6.33 -15.23
N THR A 145 0.80 -5.04 -15.52
CA THR A 145 -0.23 -4.02 -15.29
C THR A 145 -1.44 -4.27 -16.19
N ALA A 146 -1.23 -4.62 -17.46
CA ALA A 146 -2.31 -5.01 -18.37
C ALA A 146 -3.09 -6.23 -17.85
N VAL A 147 -2.40 -7.25 -17.34
CA VAL A 147 -3.07 -8.41 -16.70
C VAL A 147 -3.85 -7.99 -15.45
N VAL A 148 -3.32 -7.10 -14.62
CA VAL A 148 -4.04 -6.56 -13.45
C VAL A 148 -5.30 -5.83 -13.88
N LEU A 149 -5.25 -4.99 -14.92
CA LEU A 149 -6.43 -4.29 -15.44
C LEU A 149 -7.54 -5.25 -15.88
N VAL A 150 -7.18 -6.36 -16.51
CA VAL A 150 -8.12 -7.39 -16.99
C VAL A 150 -8.66 -8.25 -15.83
N LEU A 151 -7.82 -8.62 -14.86
CA LEU A 151 -8.19 -9.57 -13.81
C LEU A 151 -8.85 -8.95 -12.59
N THR A 152 -8.53 -7.70 -12.26
CA THR A 152 -9.12 -6.97 -11.12
C THR A 152 -10.65 -7.00 -11.12
N PRO A 153 -11.38 -6.64 -12.20
CA PRO A 153 -12.84 -6.63 -12.17
C PRO A 153 -13.47 -8.00 -11.85
N ILE A 154 -12.80 -9.09 -12.23
CA ILE A 154 -13.25 -10.47 -11.98
C ILE A 154 -13.07 -10.84 -10.51
N PHE A 155 -11.86 -10.66 -9.98
CA PHE A 155 -11.54 -11.08 -8.61
C PHE A 155 -12.06 -10.12 -7.55
N GLU A 156 -12.30 -8.85 -7.88
CA GLU A 156 -12.87 -7.87 -6.95
C GLU A 156 -14.24 -8.32 -6.41
N VAL A 157 -15.05 -9.00 -7.24
CA VAL A 157 -16.33 -9.61 -6.84
C VAL A 157 -16.13 -10.69 -5.77
N ASP A 158 -15.03 -11.43 -5.86
CA ASP A 158 -14.77 -12.57 -4.99
C ASP A 158 -14.20 -12.13 -3.63
N LEU A 159 -13.49 -11.00 -3.57
CA LEU A 159 -12.77 -10.54 -2.37
C LEU A 159 -13.73 -10.12 -1.24
N ASP A 160 -13.39 -10.54 -0.02
CA ASP A 160 -14.20 -10.26 1.16
C ASP A 160 -14.24 -8.74 1.43
N PRO A 161 -15.40 -8.14 1.79
CA PRO A 161 -15.49 -6.71 2.08
C PRO A 161 -14.54 -6.21 3.19
N HIS A 162 -14.06 -7.10 4.05
CA HIS A 162 -13.12 -6.77 5.13
C HIS A 162 -11.64 -6.94 4.73
N GLN A 163 -11.34 -7.23 3.46
CA GLN A 163 -10.01 -7.09 2.86
C GLN A 163 -9.90 -5.74 2.17
N TYR A 164 -9.07 -4.82 2.68
CA TYR A 164 -9.05 -3.43 2.21
C TYR A 164 -7.88 -3.10 1.29
N ALA A 165 -6.76 -3.81 1.40
CA ALA A 165 -5.54 -3.44 0.66
C ALA A 165 -5.67 -3.64 -0.84
N TYR A 166 -5.02 -2.78 -1.61
CA TYR A 166 -4.84 -2.92 -3.07
C TYR A 166 -6.12 -3.06 -3.88
N ARG A 167 -7.23 -2.53 -3.36
CA ARG A 167 -8.52 -2.54 -4.03
C ARG A 167 -8.94 -1.13 -4.42
N PRO A 168 -9.57 -0.94 -5.58
CA PRO A 168 -10.23 0.31 -5.92
C PRO A 168 -11.20 0.71 -4.80
N GLU A 169 -11.29 2.01 -4.51
CA GLU A 169 -12.26 2.59 -3.55
C GLU A 169 -12.18 2.07 -2.10
N ARG A 170 -11.16 1.29 -1.75
CA ARG A 170 -10.88 0.85 -0.38
C ARG A 170 -9.58 1.47 0.09
N SER A 171 -9.62 2.12 1.26
CA SER A 171 -8.43 2.72 1.86
C SER A 171 -8.02 2.05 3.17
N ALA A 172 -6.75 2.23 3.55
CA ALA A 172 -6.28 1.86 4.89
C ALA A 172 -7.08 2.56 6.00
N LEU A 173 -7.57 3.78 5.74
CA LEU A 173 -8.39 4.51 6.69
C LEU A 173 -9.77 3.85 6.87
N ASP A 174 -10.33 3.21 5.84
CA ASP A 174 -11.59 2.47 5.97
C ASP A 174 -11.44 1.24 6.84
N ALA A 175 -10.31 0.52 6.73
CA ALA A 175 -9.97 -0.55 7.65
C ALA A 175 -9.86 -0.04 9.09
N VAL A 176 -9.17 1.08 9.32
CA VAL A 176 -9.04 1.72 10.64
C VAL A 176 -10.41 2.16 11.21
N ARG A 177 -11.27 2.76 10.38
CA ARG A 177 -12.65 3.13 10.77
C ARG A 177 -13.47 1.89 11.14
N HIS A 178 -13.29 0.79 10.43
CA HIS A 178 -13.97 -0.46 10.74
C HIS A 178 -13.51 -1.02 12.10
N VAL A 179 -12.20 -1.10 12.35
CA VAL A 179 -11.65 -1.49 13.66
C VAL A 179 -12.21 -0.60 14.77
N HIS A 180 -12.23 0.72 14.57
CA HIS A 180 -12.78 1.67 15.54
C HIS A 180 -14.26 1.39 15.86
N ARG A 181 -15.09 1.12 14.83
CA ARG A 181 -16.50 0.75 15.01
C ARG A 181 -16.68 -0.56 15.80
N LEU A 182 -15.86 -1.56 15.52
CA LEU A 182 -15.89 -2.84 16.24
C LEU A 182 -15.55 -2.68 17.72
N LEU A 183 -14.55 -1.86 18.05
CA LEU A 183 -14.23 -1.54 19.45
C LEU A 183 -15.39 -0.84 20.17
N ASN A 184 -16.05 0.12 19.51
CA ASN A 184 -17.22 0.83 20.06
C ASN A 184 -18.43 -0.11 20.25
N THR A 185 -18.46 -1.24 19.55
CA THR A 185 -19.48 -2.30 19.71
C THR A 185 -19.01 -3.44 20.60
N ARG A 186 -18.04 -3.20 21.50
CA ARG A 186 -17.53 -4.10 22.54
C ARG A 186 -16.67 -5.27 22.05
N TYR A 187 -16.13 -5.26 20.83
CA TYR A 187 -15.13 -6.25 20.41
C TYR A 187 -13.75 -5.91 20.96
N THR A 188 -13.56 -6.02 22.27
CA THR A 188 -12.41 -5.46 22.99
C THR A 188 -11.23 -6.41 23.16
N GLU A 189 -11.37 -7.69 22.83
CA GLU A 189 -10.24 -8.61 22.74
C GLU A 189 -9.72 -8.65 21.30
N VAL A 190 -8.43 -8.43 21.11
CA VAL A 190 -7.82 -8.27 19.78
C VAL A 190 -6.67 -9.25 19.63
N VAL A 191 -6.67 -10.00 18.54
CA VAL A 191 -5.49 -10.71 18.05
C VAL A 191 -4.82 -9.78 17.03
N ASP A 192 -3.70 -9.18 17.43
CA ASP A 192 -2.82 -8.42 16.55
C ASP A 192 -1.88 -9.42 15.88
N ALA A 193 -2.03 -9.65 14.57
CA ALA A 193 -1.36 -10.75 13.88
C ALA A 193 -0.51 -10.25 12.69
N ASP A 194 0.70 -10.81 12.58
CA ASP A 194 1.64 -10.52 11.50
C ASP A 194 2.11 -11.85 10.88
N LEU A 195 2.26 -11.88 9.56
CA LEU A 195 2.78 -13.06 8.84
C LEU A 195 4.27 -12.88 8.54
N SER A 196 5.04 -13.94 8.76
CA SER A 196 6.46 -13.99 8.44
C SER A 196 6.66 -14.20 6.94
N ASP A 197 7.35 -13.27 6.28
CA ASP A 197 7.67 -13.31 4.85
C ASP A 197 6.49 -13.76 3.98
N TYR A 198 5.35 -13.08 4.11
CA TYR A 198 4.13 -13.48 3.41
C TYR A 198 4.35 -13.61 1.90
N PHE A 199 4.94 -12.59 1.26
CA PHE A 199 5.16 -12.59 -0.18
C PHE A 199 6.12 -13.70 -0.62
N GLY A 200 7.17 -14.04 0.14
CA GLY A 200 8.07 -15.14 -0.19
C GLY A 200 7.51 -16.53 0.10
N SER A 201 6.55 -16.64 1.02
CA SER A 201 6.01 -17.94 1.46
C SER A 201 4.82 -18.46 0.65
N VAL A 202 4.15 -17.65 -0.19
CA VAL A 202 2.96 -18.11 -0.95
C VAL A 202 3.28 -19.32 -1.86
N PRO A 203 2.67 -20.51 -1.65
CA PRO A 203 2.90 -21.68 -2.50
C PRO A 203 2.31 -21.50 -3.91
N HIS A 204 3.12 -21.68 -4.95
CA HIS A 204 2.72 -21.47 -6.34
C HIS A 204 1.55 -22.35 -6.76
N ALA A 205 1.59 -23.65 -6.42
CA ALA A 205 0.54 -24.59 -6.82
C ALA A 205 -0.84 -24.19 -6.25
N GLU A 206 -0.90 -23.78 -4.99
CA GLU A 206 -2.15 -23.36 -4.35
C GLU A 206 -2.63 -22.00 -4.86
N LEU A 207 -1.71 -21.08 -5.15
CA LEU A 207 -2.03 -19.80 -5.78
C LEU A 207 -2.60 -20.00 -7.19
N MET A 208 -1.97 -20.83 -8.01
CA MET A 208 -2.44 -21.15 -9.36
C MET A 208 -3.82 -21.83 -9.34
N ARG A 209 -4.10 -22.68 -8.34
CA ARG A 209 -5.45 -23.22 -8.13
C ARG A 209 -6.47 -22.12 -7.82
N CYS A 210 -6.11 -21.09 -7.05
CA CYS A 210 -7.01 -19.97 -6.78
C CYS A 210 -7.36 -19.19 -8.05
N LEU A 211 -6.37 -18.93 -8.91
CA LEU A 211 -6.57 -18.30 -10.22
C LEU A 211 -7.46 -19.17 -11.13
N ALA A 212 -7.16 -20.47 -11.18
CA ALA A 212 -7.86 -21.42 -12.04
C ALA A 212 -9.36 -21.62 -11.71
N ARG A 213 -9.80 -21.21 -10.50
CA ARG A 213 -11.23 -21.21 -10.14
C ARG A 213 -12.05 -20.28 -11.02
N ARG A 214 -11.45 -19.18 -11.49
CA ARG A 214 -12.14 -18.19 -12.34
C ARG A 214 -11.57 -18.15 -13.75
N ILE A 215 -10.38 -18.70 -14.00
CA ILE A 215 -9.69 -18.62 -15.28
C ILE A 215 -9.47 -20.02 -15.84
N VAL A 216 -9.91 -20.25 -17.08
CA VAL A 216 -9.59 -21.44 -17.89
C VAL A 216 -8.51 -21.13 -18.93
N ASP A 217 -8.36 -19.86 -19.32
CA ASP A 217 -7.39 -19.43 -20.33
C ASP A 217 -5.96 -19.86 -19.97
N ARG A 218 -5.49 -20.91 -20.65
CA ARG A 218 -4.18 -21.53 -20.41
C ARG A 218 -3.02 -20.59 -20.71
N HIS A 219 -3.18 -19.67 -21.65
CA HIS A 219 -2.12 -18.75 -22.05
C HIS A 219 -1.91 -17.68 -20.99
N LEU A 220 -3.00 -17.17 -20.43
CA LEU A 220 -2.93 -16.25 -19.29
C LEU A 220 -2.36 -16.92 -18.03
N LEU A 221 -2.80 -18.14 -17.72
CA LEU A 221 -2.26 -18.90 -16.59
C LEU A 221 -0.77 -19.21 -16.76
N ALA A 222 -0.33 -19.57 -17.98
CA ALA A 222 1.08 -19.79 -18.28
C ALA A 222 1.91 -18.52 -18.15
N LEU A 223 1.38 -17.37 -18.57
CA LEU A 223 2.03 -16.06 -18.40
C LEU A 223 2.22 -15.71 -16.92
N ILE A 224 1.20 -15.88 -16.09
CA ILE A 224 1.32 -15.64 -14.64
C ILE A 224 2.34 -16.60 -14.01
N LYS A 225 2.32 -17.87 -14.41
CA LYS A 225 3.29 -18.86 -13.94
C LYS A 225 4.72 -18.46 -14.29
N GLN A 226 4.97 -17.91 -15.48
CA GLN A 226 6.30 -17.39 -15.85
C GLN A 226 6.79 -16.34 -14.85
N TRP A 227 5.93 -15.39 -14.44
CA TRP A 227 6.30 -14.38 -13.45
C TRP A 227 6.62 -14.95 -12.06
N LEU A 228 5.91 -15.99 -11.63
CA LEU A 228 6.15 -16.63 -10.34
C LEU A 228 7.51 -17.34 -10.27
N VAL A 229 8.05 -17.78 -11.40
CA VAL A 229 9.31 -18.53 -11.50
C VAL A 229 10.46 -17.72 -12.12
N MET A 230 10.31 -16.40 -12.24
CA MET A 230 11.35 -15.52 -12.78
C MET A 230 12.64 -15.64 -11.94
N PRO A 231 13.81 -15.71 -12.59
CA PRO A 231 15.07 -15.59 -11.90
C PRO A 231 15.23 -14.18 -11.31
N VAL A 232 16.04 -14.08 -10.26
CA VAL A 232 16.41 -12.83 -9.62
C VAL A 232 17.89 -12.58 -9.84
N ASP A 233 18.21 -11.42 -10.38
CA ASP A 233 19.58 -10.94 -10.59
C ASP A 233 19.95 -9.97 -9.46
N GLU A 234 21.02 -10.28 -8.76
CA GLU A 234 21.52 -9.51 -7.62
C GLU A 234 22.97 -9.11 -7.86
N ASP A 235 23.31 -7.86 -7.54
CA ASP A 235 24.69 -7.36 -7.57
C ASP A 235 25.53 -8.14 -6.55
N ASP A 236 26.63 -8.74 -7.01
CA ASP A 236 27.52 -9.52 -6.14
C ASP A 236 28.49 -8.65 -5.31
N GLY A 237 28.44 -7.33 -5.48
CA GLY A 237 29.29 -6.36 -4.80
C GLY A 237 30.73 -6.32 -5.31
N ARG A 238 31.05 -7.07 -6.37
CA ARG A 238 32.36 -7.16 -7.02
C ARG A 238 32.30 -6.74 -8.49
N GLY A 239 31.20 -6.11 -8.92
CA GLY A 239 30.96 -5.70 -10.30
C GLY A 239 30.38 -6.81 -11.18
N GLY A 240 30.01 -7.96 -10.61
CA GLY A 240 29.30 -9.04 -11.30
C GLY A 240 27.83 -9.14 -10.87
N THR A 241 27.10 -10.07 -11.47
CA THR A 241 25.69 -10.33 -11.16
C THR A 241 25.50 -11.80 -10.82
N LYS A 242 24.90 -12.07 -9.66
CA LYS A 242 24.50 -13.41 -9.24
C LYS A 242 23.03 -13.64 -9.58
N ARG A 243 22.77 -14.59 -10.48
CA ARG A 243 21.41 -15.05 -10.80
C ARG A 243 20.96 -16.16 -9.85
N THR A 244 19.75 -16.04 -9.31
CA THR A 244 19.14 -17.03 -8.41
C THR A 244 17.75 -17.42 -8.89
N THR A 245 17.33 -18.65 -8.63
CA THR A 245 16.02 -19.22 -9.02
C THR A 245 15.20 -19.70 -7.83
N THR A 246 15.50 -19.23 -6.62
CA THR A 246 14.90 -19.70 -5.35
C THR A 246 13.38 -19.84 -5.40
N ALA A 247 12.66 -18.86 -5.96
CA ALA A 247 11.20 -18.94 -6.07
C ALA A 247 10.72 -20.13 -6.92
N LYS A 248 11.43 -20.43 -8.01
CA LYS A 248 11.17 -21.58 -8.88
C LYS A 248 11.50 -22.89 -8.16
N ASP A 249 12.65 -22.94 -7.50
CA ASP A 249 13.18 -24.16 -6.87
C ASP A 249 12.32 -24.57 -5.67
N ASP A 250 11.95 -23.60 -4.83
CA ASP A 250 11.08 -23.80 -3.67
C ASP A 250 9.59 -23.86 -4.03
N LYS A 251 9.24 -23.53 -5.29
CA LYS A 251 7.86 -23.42 -5.80
C LYS A 251 7.00 -22.49 -4.92
N ARG A 252 7.62 -21.41 -4.46
CA ARG A 252 7.05 -20.47 -3.49
C ARG A 252 7.42 -19.03 -3.83
N GLY A 253 6.56 -18.13 -3.38
CA GLY A 253 6.75 -16.70 -3.42
C GLY A 253 6.06 -16.01 -4.59
N THR A 254 5.82 -14.73 -4.43
CA THR A 254 5.37 -13.81 -5.48
C THR A 254 6.37 -12.65 -5.58
N PRO A 255 6.73 -12.18 -6.79
CA PRO A 255 7.79 -11.19 -6.95
C PRO A 255 7.47 -9.87 -6.24
N GLN A 256 8.12 -9.60 -5.12
CA GLN A 256 7.80 -8.42 -4.32
C GLN A 256 8.25 -7.15 -5.06
N GLY A 257 7.31 -6.24 -5.35
CA GLY A 257 7.58 -5.03 -6.15
C GLY A 257 7.07 -5.08 -7.59
N ALA A 258 6.57 -6.24 -8.01
CA ALA A 258 5.94 -6.44 -9.31
C ALA A 258 4.46 -6.00 -9.30
N PRO A 259 3.96 -5.29 -10.33
CA PRO A 259 2.58 -4.81 -10.39
C PRO A 259 1.47 -5.84 -10.11
N ILE A 260 1.68 -7.11 -10.47
CA ILE A 260 0.66 -8.17 -10.28
C ILE A 260 0.62 -8.75 -8.86
N SER A 261 1.72 -8.65 -8.11
CA SER A 261 1.87 -9.29 -6.79
C SER A 261 0.81 -8.90 -5.75
N PRO A 262 0.35 -7.63 -5.68
CA PRO A 262 -0.76 -7.24 -4.80
C PRO A 262 -2.06 -8.01 -5.05
N LEU A 263 -2.45 -8.18 -6.31
CA LEU A 263 -3.65 -8.94 -6.70
C LEU A 263 -3.53 -10.41 -6.29
N LEU A 264 -2.38 -11.03 -6.57
CA LEU A 264 -2.09 -12.43 -6.22
C LEU A 264 -2.08 -12.64 -4.70
N SER A 265 -1.48 -11.70 -3.97
CA SER A 265 -1.45 -11.67 -2.52
C SER A 265 -2.86 -11.67 -1.92
N ASN A 266 -3.73 -10.75 -2.36
CA ASN A 266 -5.11 -10.67 -1.89
C ASN A 266 -5.92 -11.93 -2.23
N LEU A 267 -5.77 -12.44 -3.45
CA LEU A 267 -6.45 -13.64 -3.90
C LEU A 267 -6.06 -14.87 -3.06
N TYR A 268 -4.78 -14.98 -2.68
CA TYR A 268 -4.33 -16.05 -1.81
C TYR A 268 -4.89 -15.90 -0.39
N LEU A 269 -4.78 -14.70 0.20
CA LEU A 269 -5.24 -14.43 1.56
C LEU A 269 -6.76 -14.56 1.70
N ARG A 270 -7.51 -14.33 0.62
CA ARG A 270 -8.96 -14.58 0.58
C ARG A 270 -9.33 -15.96 1.12
N ARG A 271 -8.50 -16.99 0.89
CA ARG A 271 -8.74 -18.35 1.42
C ARG A 271 -8.90 -18.36 2.94
N PHE A 272 -8.14 -17.53 3.65
CA PHE A 272 -8.25 -17.38 5.09
C PHE A 272 -9.59 -16.77 5.49
N LEU A 273 -9.95 -15.61 4.92
CA LEU A 273 -11.19 -14.93 5.29
C LEU A 273 -12.44 -15.73 4.88
N LEU A 274 -12.44 -16.30 3.68
CA LEU A 274 -13.52 -17.16 3.22
C LEU A 274 -13.65 -18.39 4.13
N GLY A 275 -12.54 -19.08 4.41
CA GLY A 275 -12.56 -20.24 5.30
C GLY A 275 -13.04 -19.88 6.72
N TRP A 276 -12.70 -18.69 7.22
CA TRP A 276 -13.13 -18.21 8.54
C TRP A 276 -14.65 -18.11 8.62
N LYS A 277 -15.27 -17.58 7.55
CA LYS A 277 -16.72 -17.45 7.44
C LYS A 277 -17.40 -18.80 7.17
N THR A 278 -16.89 -19.60 6.24
CA THR A 278 -17.47 -20.91 5.87
C THR A 278 -17.43 -21.90 7.04
N LEU A 279 -16.39 -21.90 7.87
CA LEU A 279 -16.32 -22.74 9.08
C LEU A 279 -17.20 -22.20 10.23
N GLY A 280 -17.83 -21.03 10.04
CA GLY A 280 -18.68 -20.37 11.02
C GLY A 280 -17.92 -19.76 12.20
N LEU A 281 -16.60 -19.58 12.09
CA LEU A 281 -15.76 -19.08 13.18
C LEU A 281 -16.13 -17.65 13.58
N GLU A 282 -16.50 -16.81 12.60
CA GLU A 282 -16.95 -15.44 12.85
C GLU A 282 -18.12 -15.39 13.84
N ARG A 283 -19.14 -16.24 13.63
CA ARG A 283 -20.31 -16.34 14.50
C ARG A 283 -20.00 -17.07 15.81
N LYS A 284 -19.37 -18.25 15.74
CA LYS A 284 -19.07 -19.10 16.89
C LYS A 284 -18.16 -18.42 17.91
N LEU A 285 -17.15 -17.67 17.45
CA LEU A 285 -16.19 -16.97 18.31
C LEU A 285 -16.56 -15.50 18.53
N ARG A 286 -17.60 -15.01 17.84
CA ARG A 286 -17.96 -13.59 17.78
C ARG A 286 -16.71 -12.76 17.47
N ALA A 287 -16.05 -13.12 16.36
CA ALA A 287 -14.70 -12.66 16.01
C ALA A 287 -14.62 -12.24 14.53
N GLN A 288 -14.39 -10.95 14.29
CA GLN A 288 -14.33 -10.38 12.95
C GLN A 288 -12.89 -10.08 12.55
N ILE A 289 -12.53 -10.45 11.33
CA ILE A 289 -11.22 -10.16 10.74
C ILE A 289 -11.30 -8.82 10.01
N VAL A 290 -10.32 -7.96 10.23
CA VAL A 290 -10.05 -6.78 9.39
C VAL A 290 -8.65 -6.90 8.83
N SER A 291 -8.53 -6.95 7.50
CA SER A 291 -7.25 -7.21 6.81
C SER A 291 -6.88 -6.08 5.85
N TYR A 292 -5.61 -5.73 5.86
CA TYR A 292 -4.95 -4.88 4.90
C TYR A 292 -3.67 -5.58 4.42
N ALA A 293 -3.80 -6.36 3.34
CA ALA A 293 -2.77 -7.26 2.84
C ALA A 293 -2.41 -8.28 3.94
N ASP A 294 -1.12 -8.52 4.17
CA ASP A 294 -0.60 -9.41 5.20
C ASP A 294 -0.74 -8.87 6.64
N ASP A 295 -1.12 -7.59 6.80
CA ASP A 295 -1.50 -7.02 8.10
C ASP A 295 -2.96 -7.31 8.41
N PHE A 296 -3.26 -7.96 9.52
CA PHE A 296 -4.65 -8.13 9.92
C PHE A 296 -4.80 -8.21 11.43
N VAL A 297 -5.99 -7.80 11.88
CA VAL A 297 -6.40 -7.92 13.27
C VAL A 297 -7.69 -8.73 13.35
N ILE A 298 -7.83 -9.53 14.41
CA ILE A 298 -9.07 -10.25 14.72
C ILE A 298 -9.67 -9.64 15.98
N LEU A 299 -10.77 -8.93 15.83
CA LEU A 299 -11.49 -8.32 16.94
C LEU A 299 -12.57 -9.27 17.44
N CYS A 300 -12.56 -9.55 18.73
CA CYS A 300 -13.38 -10.56 19.39
C CYS A 300 -14.22 -9.94 20.51
N ARG A 301 -15.50 -10.34 20.57
CA ARG A 301 -16.32 -10.22 21.79
C ARG A 301 -16.20 -11.45 22.68
N GLY A 302 -15.89 -12.59 22.09
CA GLY A 302 -15.56 -13.83 22.79
C GLY A 302 -14.08 -13.88 23.15
N SER A 303 -13.51 -15.10 23.15
CA SER A 303 -12.11 -15.34 23.50
C SER A 303 -11.17 -15.11 22.32
N ALA A 304 -10.28 -14.12 22.45
CA ALA A 304 -9.20 -13.92 21.47
C ALA A 304 -8.20 -15.09 21.43
N ALA A 305 -7.96 -15.78 22.55
CA ALA A 305 -7.12 -16.98 22.58
C ALA A 305 -7.68 -18.11 21.68
N ARG A 306 -8.99 -18.36 21.72
CA ARG A 306 -9.63 -19.34 20.82
C ARG A 306 -9.58 -18.89 19.36
N ALA A 307 -9.73 -17.59 19.10
CA ALA A 307 -9.62 -17.04 17.76
C ALA A 307 -8.19 -17.15 17.21
N GLU A 308 -7.19 -16.88 18.03
CA GLU A 308 -5.77 -17.03 17.70
C GLU A 308 -5.45 -18.49 17.37
N ALA A 309 -5.87 -19.45 18.21
CA ALA A 309 -5.65 -20.88 17.96
C ALA A 309 -6.30 -21.34 16.64
N ALA A 310 -7.53 -20.88 16.36
CA ALA A 310 -8.20 -21.17 15.10
C ALA A 310 -7.46 -20.55 13.90
N MET A 311 -7.01 -19.30 14.02
CA MET A 311 -6.22 -18.60 13.01
C MET A 311 -4.93 -19.36 12.72
N ARG A 312 -4.18 -19.78 13.75
CA ARG A 312 -2.94 -20.57 13.61
C ARG A 312 -3.17 -21.89 12.89
N SER A 313 -4.25 -22.61 13.24
CA SER A 313 -4.63 -23.85 12.55
C SER A 313 -4.90 -23.62 11.06
N MET A 314 -5.57 -22.51 10.72
CA MET A 314 -5.81 -22.14 9.33
C MET A 314 -4.54 -21.73 8.60
N MET A 315 -3.66 -20.92 9.21
CA MET A 315 -2.39 -20.52 8.60
C MET A 315 -1.50 -21.73 8.28
N LYS A 316 -1.45 -22.72 9.18
CA LYS A 316 -0.76 -24.00 8.94
C LYS A 316 -1.31 -24.72 7.70
N LYS A 317 -2.64 -24.81 7.56
CA LYS A 317 -3.29 -25.39 6.37
C LYS A 317 -3.01 -24.60 5.09
N LEU A 318 -2.87 -23.28 5.20
CA LEU A 318 -2.49 -22.39 4.11
C LEU A 318 -0.97 -22.39 3.84
N LYS A 319 -0.17 -23.14 4.61
CA LYS A 319 1.30 -23.19 4.51
C LYS A 319 1.96 -21.81 4.67
N LEU A 320 1.33 -20.95 5.48
CA LEU A 320 1.80 -19.63 5.87
C LEU A 320 2.31 -19.66 7.31
N THR A 321 3.35 -18.88 7.60
CA THR A 321 3.99 -18.84 8.92
C THR A 321 3.57 -17.57 9.66
N VAL A 322 3.07 -17.73 10.88
CA VAL A 322 2.76 -16.61 11.77
C VAL A 322 4.05 -16.08 12.38
N ASN A 323 4.13 -14.76 12.55
CA ASN A 323 5.24 -14.12 13.24
C ASN A 323 4.98 -14.11 14.75
N GLU A 324 5.51 -15.11 15.46
CA GLU A 324 5.30 -15.27 16.90
C GLU A 324 5.73 -14.05 17.71
N ALA A 325 6.83 -13.41 17.32
CA ALA A 325 7.37 -12.26 18.03
C ALA A 325 6.52 -10.99 17.88
N LYS A 326 5.62 -10.95 16.90
CA LYS A 326 4.75 -9.79 16.64
C LYS A 326 3.27 -10.10 16.80
N THR A 327 2.91 -11.36 16.99
CA THR A 327 1.53 -11.77 17.14
C THR A 327 1.18 -11.79 18.62
N HIS A 328 0.20 -10.99 19.01
CA HIS A 328 -0.17 -10.83 20.42
C HIS A 328 -1.69 -10.75 20.61
N VAL A 329 -2.16 -11.36 21.69
CA VAL A 329 -3.50 -11.11 22.22
C VAL A 329 -3.45 -9.87 23.11
N ARG A 330 -4.36 -8.94 22.87
CA ARG A 330 -4.48 -7.67 23.60
C ARG A 330 -5.91 -7.50 24.10
N ARG A 331 -6.09 -6.99 25.32
CA ARG A 331 -7.41 -6.67 25.89
C ARG A 331 -7.55 -5.18 26.18
N LEU A 332 -8.51 -4.54 25.51
CA LEU A 332 -8.85 -3.13 25.72
C LEU A 332 -9.92 -3.00 26.82
N PRO A 333 -9.91 -1.93 27.64
CA PRO A 333 -9.07 -0.72 27.58
C PRO A 333 -7.71 -0.81 28.29
N ALA A 334 -7.36 -1.94 28.92
CA ALA A 334 -6.16 -2.08 29.73
C ALA A 334 -4.87 -1.96 28.89
N GLU A 335 -4.91 -2.50 27.67
CA GLU A 335 -3.81 -2.48 26.73
C GLU A 335 -4.09 -1.57 25.52
N ARG A 336 -3.12 -1.52 24.62
CA ARG A 336 -3.17 -0.81 23.34
C ARG A 336 -2.55 -1.68 22.24
N PHE A 337 -2.95 -1.46 21.00
CA PHE A 337 -2.30 -2.06 19.84
C PHE A 337 -2.18 -1.02 18.72
N ASP A 338 -1.23 -1.25 17.82
CA ASP A 338 -1.00 -0.39 16.65
C ASP A 338 -1.47 -1.12 15.39
N PHE A 339 -2.29 -0.47 14.56
CA PHE A 339 -2.72 -1.01 13.27
C PHE A 339 -2.78 0.12 12.24
N LEU A 340 -2.12 -0.08 11.09
CA LEU A 340 -2.05 0.89 9.99
C LEU A 340 -1.67 2.33 10.42
N GLY A 341 -0.76 2.43 11.38
CA GLY A 341 -0.25 3.70 11.92
C GLY A 341 -1.13 4.36 12.97
N TYR A 342 -2.24 3.75 13.33
CA TYR A 342 -3.07 4.20 14.44
C TYR A 342 -2.84 3.34 15.67
N THR A 343 -2.71 3.98 16.82
CA THR A 343 -2.78 3.32 18.13
C THR A 343 -4.24 3.31 18.59
N PHE A 344 -4.76 2.13 18.87
CA PHE A 344 -6.08 1.90 19.43
C PHE A 344 -5.98 1.67 20.95
N GLY A 345 -6.85 2.28 21.74
CA GLY A 345 -6.83 2.12 23.19
C GLY A 345 -7.65 3.17 23.93
N ARG A 346 -7.42 3.28 25.24
CA ARG A 346 -8.09 4.26 26.09
C ARG A 346 -7.68 5.70 25.71
N CYS A 347 -8.69 6.52 25.43
CA CYS A 347 -8.60 7.94 25.18
C CYS A 347 -9.46 8.70 26.21
N TYR A 348 -9.26 10.02 26.31
CA TYR A 348 -9.99 10.88 27.24
C TYR A 348 -10.60 12.06 26.48
N SER A 349 -11.86 12.38 26.78
CA SER A 349 -12.52 13.55 26.21
C SER A 349 -11.90 14.82 26.78
N ALA A 350 -11.49 15.75 25.92
CA ALA A 350 -10.97 17.04 26.37
C ALA A 350 -12.04 17.92 27.03
N ARG A 351 -13.33 17.70 26.71
CA ARG A 351 -14.46 18.47 27.25
C ARG A 351 -14.97 17.92 28.58
N THR A 352 -15.12 16.60 28.68
CA THR A 352 -15.79 15.96 29.83
C THR A 352 -14.85 15.16 30.72
N GLY A 353 -13.59 14.96 30.33
CA GLY A 353 -12.64 14.10 31.03
C GLY A 353 -12.97 12.59 30.97
N ARG A 354 -14.12 12.21 30.40
CA ARG A 354 -14.57 10.81 30.35
C ARG A 354 -13.65 9.95 29.50
N ALA A 355 -13.34 8.75 30.00
CA ALA A 355 -12.59 7.74 29.28
C ALA A 355 -13.46 7.04 28.24
N TYR A 356 -12.90 6.79 27.05
CA TYR A 356 -13.54 6.03 25.98
C TYR A 356 -12.50 5.25 25.17
N LEU A 357 -12.95 4.28 24.37
CA LEU A 357 -12.07 3.60 23.41
C LEU A 357 -11.96 4.43 22.14
N GLY A 358 -10.74 4.81 21.79
CA GLY A 358 -10.48 5.68 20.65
C GLY A 358 -9.24 5.26 19.88
N THR A 359 -8.96 6.05 18.85
CA THR A 359 -7.79 5.91 17.98
C THR A 359 -6.98 7.18 17.98
N ARG A 360 -5.67 7.07 17.88
CA ARG A 360 -4.81 8.24 17.67
C ARG A 360 -3.65 7.87 16.76
N PRO A 361 -3.02 8.84 16.08
CA PRO A 361 -1.81 8.57 15.32
C PRO A 361 -0.74 7.95 16.22
N SER A 362 -0.09 6.90 15.75
CA SER A 362 0.95 6.20 16.52
C SER A 362 2.16 7.10 16.72
N ALA A 363 2.90 6.89 17.81
CA ALA A 363 4.14 7.63 18.05
C ALA A 363 5.16 7.41 16.92
N LYS A 364 5.14 6.22 16.30
CA LYS A 364 6.00 5.87 15.15
C LYS A 364 5.63 6.72 13.93
N SER A 365 4.35 6.86 13.61
CA SER A 365 3.85 7.66 12.49
C SER A 365 4.18 9.15 12.66
N ILE A 366 4.01 9.69 13.87
CA ILE A 366 4.38 11.08 14.19
C ILE A 366 5.89 11.29 14.02
N ARG A 367 6.73 10.40 14.56
CA ARG A 367 8.19 10.49 14.39
C ARG A 367 8.61 10.43 12.93
N LYS A 368 7.95 9.59 12.12
CA LYS A 368 8.23 9.44 10.69
C LYS A 368 7.99 10.74 9.93
N VAL A 369 6.84 11.38 10.11
CA VAL A 369 6.56 12.67 9.45
C VAL A 369 7.45 13.80 9.98
N SER A 370 7.74 13.84 11.29
CA SER A 370 8.68 14.82 11.85
C SER A 370 10.10 14.69 11.28
N ARG A 371 10.54 13.45 11.01
CA ARG A 371 11.83 13.19 10.34
C ARG A 371 11.81 13.67 8.90
N LYS A 372 10.73 13.42 8.15
CA LYS A 372 10.61 13.93 6.77
C LYS A 372 10.62 15.45 6.72
N ILE A 373 9.91 16.13 7.63
CA ILE A 373 9.96 17.60 7.78
C ILE A 373 11.40 18.06 8.06
N HIS A 374 12.12 17.34 8.92
CA HIS A 374 13.52 17.64 9.22
C HIS A 374 14.42 17.52 7.98
N GLU A 375 14.30 16.42 7.23
CA GLU A 375 15.07 16.17 6.00
C GLU A 375 14.81 17.24 4.94
N LEU A 376 13.54 17.63 4.77
CA LEU A 376 13.15 18.70 3.85
C LEU A 376 13.72 20.06 4.22
N THR A 377 13.85 20.33 5.51
CA THR A 377 14.39 21.58 6.04
C THR A 377 15.88 21.45 6.38
N SER A 378 16.59 20.51 5.75
CA SER A 378 18.03 20.34 5.93
C SER A 378 18.83 21.41 5.18
N ARG A 379 20.14 21.51 5.44
CA ARG A 379 21.02 22.47 4.75
C ARG A 379 21.14 22.20 3.24
N ARG A 380 20.84 20.98 2.80
CA ARG A 380 20.93 20.56 1.40
C ARG A 380 19.89 21.24 0.51
N THR A 381 18.81 21.75 1.10
CA THR A 381 17.70 22.37 0.37
C THR A 381 17.74 23.89 0.38
N LEU A 382 18.80 24.53 0.89
CA LEU A 382 18.87 26.00 1.04
C LEU A 382 18.80 26.77 -0.29
N LEU A 383 19.17 26.11 -1.39
CA LEU A 383 19.10 26.69 -2.73
C LEU A 383 17.65 26.84 -3.24
N LEU A 384 16.70 26.07 -2.69
CA LEU A 384 15.29 26.15 -3.11
C LEU A 384 14.61 27.40 -2.59
N ASP A 385 13.64 27.90 -3.34
CA ASP A 385 12.85 29.06 -2.92
C ASP A 385 11.98 28.77 -1.70
N ALA A 386 11.71 29.82 -0.93
CA ALA A 386 10.94 29.70 0.31
C ALA A 386 9.52 29.19 0.03
N ASP A 387 8.90 29.67 -1.04
CA ASP A 387 7.53 29.29 -1.42
C ASP A 387 7.46 27.82 -1.86
N ASP A 388 8.43 27.36 -2.65
CA ASP A 388 8.55 25.95 -3.03
C ASP A 388 8.76 25.05 -1.80
N GLN A 389 9.61 25.49 -0.87
CA GLN A 389 9.88 24.76 0.34
C GLN A 389 8.63 24.67 1.24
N VAL A 390 7.85 25.75 1.33
CA VAL A 390 6.57 25.76 2.04
C VAL A 390 5.54 24.90 1.34
N ALA A 391 5.44 24.95 0.01
CA ALA A 391 4.54 24.10 -0.76
C ALA A 391 4.84 22.61 -0.50
N ARG A 392 6.12 22.22 -0.47
CA ARG A 392 6.54 20.84 -0.14
C ARG A 392 6.15 20.43 1.29
N LEU A 393 6.35 21.32 2.27
CA LEU A 393 5.93 21.08 3.65
C LEU A 393 4.40 20.94 3.75
N ASN A 394 3.66 21.85 3.14
CA ASN A 394 2.20 21.87 3.12
C ASN A 394 1.62 20.59 2.51
N ARG A 395 2.18 20.09 1.41
CA ARG A 395 1.74 18.83 0.78
C ARG A 395 1.85 17.64 1.74
N ILE A 396 2.99 17.52 2.43
CA ILE A 396 3.20 16.42 3.38
C ILE A 396 2.32 16.56 4.61
N MET A 397 2.23 17.76 5.19
CA MET A 397 1.42 17.99 6.38
C MET A 397 -0.06 17.78 6.10
N THR A 398 -0.57 18.30 4.98
CA THR A 398 -1.97 18.14 4.57
C THR A 398 -2.28 16.69 4.24
N GLY A 399 -1.41 15.99 3.50
CA GLY A 399 -1.57 14.57 3.22
C GLY A 399 -1.61 13.74 4.51
N TRP A 400 -0.69 14.02 5.43
CA TRP A 400 -0.65 13.36 6.74
C TRP A 400 -1.93 13.59 7.53
N ALA A 401 -2.44 14.82 7.59
CA ALA A 401 -3.68 15.14 8.28
C ALA A 401 -4.92 14.51 7.64
N ASN A 402 -4.98 14.46 6.30
CA ASN A 402 -6.07 13.81 5.57
C ASN A 402 -6.21 12.33 5.95
N TYR A 403 -5.09 11.63 6.12
CA TYR A 403 -5.11 10.25 6.58
C TYR A 403 -5.32 10.14 8.10
N PHE A 404 -4.56 10.91 8.89
CA PHE A 404 -4.58 10.92 10.35
C PHE A 404 -5.63 11.89 10.89
N CYS A 405 -6.91 11.60 10.61
CA CYS A 405 -8.05 12.44 10.98
C CYS A 405 -9.02 11.76 11.97
N LEU A 406 -8.79 10.50 12.36
CA LEU A 406 -9.70 9.75 13.24
C LEU A 406 -9.28 9.81 14.73
N GLY A 407 -10.19 10.27 15.59
CA GLY A 407 -10.02 10.34 17.05
C GLY A 407 -9.26 11.58 17.54
N PRO A 408 -8.71 11.60 18.77
CA PRO A 408 -8.04 12.77 19.33
C PRO A 408 -6.70 13.07 18.64
N VAL A 409 -6.74 13.85 17.56
CA VAL A 409 -5.56 14.23 16.77
C VAL A 409 -4.93 15.56 17.18
N SER A 410 -5.65 16.41 17.94
CA SER A 410 -5.23 17.80 18.21
C SER A 410 -3.83 17.92 18.80
N ARG A 411 -3.47 17.06 19.76
CA ARG A 411 -2.11 17.05 20.35
C ARG A 411 -1.04 16.72 19.32
N ALA A 412 -1.30 15.78 18.42
CA ALA A 412 -0.36 15.42 17.36
C ALA A 412 -0.24 16.57 16.34
N TYR A 413 -1.34 17.21 15.98
CA TYR A 413 -1.37 18.33 15.04
C TYR A 413 -0.60 19.53 15.60
N THR A 414 -0.84 19.92 16.86
CA THR A 414 -0.09 21.00 17.51
C THR A 414 1.40 20.70 17.60
N ALA A 415 1.78 19.44 17.88
CA ALA A 415 3.18 19.05 17.90
C ALA A 415 3.85 19.18 16.52
N LEU A 416 3.14 18.79 15.45
CA LEU A 416 3.62 18.92 14.08
C LEU A 416 3.67 20.38 13.62
N ASP A 417 2.65 21.18 13.91
CA ASP A 417 2.62 22.61 13.61
C ASP A 417 3.84 23.32 14.21
N ARG A 418 4.11 23.08 15.50
CA ARG A 418 5.28 23.65 16.20
C ARG A 418 6.60 23.18 15.59
N HIS A 419 6.73 21.89 15.30
CA HIS A 419 7.95 21.33 14.72
C HIS A 419 8.20 21.91 13.32
N ALA A 420 7.20 21.93 12.45
CA ALA A 420 7.29 22.49 11.10
C ALA A 420 7.66 23.97 11.12
N ALA A 421 6.95 24.79 11.91
CA ALA A 421 7.23 26.22 12.04
C ALA A 421 8.65 26.48 12.58
N SER A 422 9.06 25.76 13.63
CA SER A 422 10.40 25.90 14.18
C SER A 422 11.49 25.51 13.17
N ARG A 423 11.26 24.45 12.38
CA ARG A 423 12.21 23.96 11.37
C ARG A 423 12.30 24.90 10.17
N LEU A 424 11.16 25.36 9.65
CA LEU A 424 11.11 26.32 8.55
C LEU A 424 11.79 27.63 8.95
N ARG A 425 11.51 28.16 10.14
CA ARG A 425 12.20 29.36 10.67
C ARG A 425 13.71 29.16 10.66
N ARG A 426 14.21 28.04 11.19
CA ARG A 426 15.64 27.74 11.20
C ARG A 426 16.22 27.67 9.79
N TRP A 427 15.52 27.03 8.86
CA TRP A 427 15.92 26.93 7.45
C TRP A 427 16.00 28.32 6.78
N LEU A 428 15.02 29.20 6.99
CA LEU A 428 15.02 30.57 6.48
C LEU A 428 16.18 31.41 7.05
N CYS A 429 16.48 31.27 8.34
CA CYS A 429 17.61 31.96 8.97
C CYS A 429 18.94 31.55 8.33
N LEU A 430 19.10 30.25 8.07
CA LEU A 430 20.28 29.70 7.41
C LEU A 430 20.37 30.17 5.94
N LYS A 431 19.26 30.15 5.20
CA LYS A 431 19.20 30.59 3.79
C LYS A 431 19.63 32.05 3.65
N HIS A 432 19.14 32.92 4.53
CA HIS A 432 19.45 34.35 4.50
C HIS A 432 20.69 34.74 5.33
N LYS A 433 21.50 33.77 5.78
CA LYS A 433 22.73 33.96 6.57
C LYS A 433 22.57 34.93 7.76
N LYS A 434 21.43 34.88 8.46
CA LYS A 434 21.16 35.78 9.59
C LYS A 434 21.46 35.10 10.92
N ALA A 435 22.43 35.65 11.65
CA ALA A 435 22.75 35.30 13.04
C ALA A 435 22.21 36.42 13.97
N GLY A 436 21.08 36.18 14.64
CA GLY A 436 20.46 37.12 15.60
C GLY A 436 19.22 37.86 15.06
N GLY A 437 18.23 38.13 15.93
CA GLY A 437 16.99 38.87 15.60
C GLY A 437 15.92 38.12 14.77
N SER A 438 16.15 36.84 14.48
CA SER A 438 15.33 36.02 13.57
C SER A 438 13.91 35.76 14.03
N ALA A 439 13.62 35.86 15.33
CA ALA A 439 12.27 35.73 15.86
C ALA A 439 11.33 36.88 15.45
N ALA A 440 11.87 38.07 15.19
CA ALA A 440 11.11 39.25 14.78
C ALA A 440 10.78 39.24 13.28
N ARG A 441 11.74 38.85 12.42
CA ARG A 441 11.54 38.82 10.96
C ARG A 441 10.83 37.57 10.44
N PHE A 442 11.05 36.43 11.09
CA PHE A 442 10.38 35.16 10.77
C PHE A 442 9.59 34.69 11.99
N SER A 443 8.66 35.54 12.44
CA SER A 443 7.72 35.18 13.50
C SER A 443 6.86 34.00 13.03
N TYR A 444 6.33 33.20 13.96
CA TYR A 444 5.44 32.11 13.54
C TYR A 444 4.24 32.64 12.77
N GLU A 445 3.70 33.79 13.18
CA GLU A 445 2.59 34.41 12.47
C GLU A 445 2.94 34.75 11.03
N SER A 446 4.14 35.28 10.75
CA SER A 446 4.57 35.56 9.38
C SER A 446 4.75 34.28 8.55
N LEU A 447 5.15 33.16 9.15
CA LEU A 447 5.23 31.88 8.42
C LEU A 447 3.85 31.39 7.96
N TYR A 448 2.82 31.58 8.78
CA TYR A 448 1.46 31.16 8.46
C TYR A 448 0.76 32.15 7.52
N GLN A 449 0.82 33.45 7.82
CA GLN A 449 0.10 34.48 7.08
C GLN A 449 0.80 34.87 5.76
N ASN A 450 2.11 35.07 5.78
CA ASN A 450 2.82 35.63 4.62
C ASN A 450 3.35 34.54 3.69
N LEU A 451 3.91 33.47 4.26
CA LEU A 451 4.45 32.34 3.48
C LEU A 451 3.43 31.22 3.25
N GLY A 452 2.24 31.31 3.84
CA GLY A 452 1.16 30.34 3.62
C GLY A 452 1.44 28.95 4.17
N LEU A 453 2.26 28.80 5.22
CA LEU A 453 2.43 27.52 5.90
C LEU A 453 1.06 27.05 6.45
N VAL A 454 0.73 25.77 6.27
CA VAL A 454 -0.51 25.21 6.79
C VAL A 454 -0.42 25.02 8.31
N ARG A 455 -1.49 25.39 9.01
CA ARG A 455 -1.67 25.14 10.45
C ARG A 455 -2.71 24.02 10.63
N LEU A 456 -2.26 22.80 10.91
CA LEU A 456 -3.14 21.63 10.99
C LEU A 456 -4.15 21.76 12.14
N SER A 457 -3.76 22.38 13.25
CA SER A 457 -4.63 22.56 14.41
C SER A 457 -5.92 23.33 14.09
N THR A 458 -5.93 24.22 13.09
CA THR A 458 -7.16 24.93 12.66
C THR A 458 -8.05 24.06 11.78
N THR A 459 -7.48 23.08 11.08
CA THR A 459 -8.21 22.11 10.24
C THR A 459 -9.12 21.19 11.06
N THR A 460 -8.80 20.97 12.35
CA THR A 460 -9.59 20.09 13.23
C THR A 460 -11.04 20.56 13.46
N ARG A 461 -11.33 21.86 13.27
CA ARG A 461 -12.66 22.44 13.47
C ARG A 461 -13.71 21.93 12.46
N ASN A 462 -13.26 21.35 11.34
CA ASN A 462 -14.14 20.91 10.26
C ASN A 462 -14.36 19.39 10.21
N PHE A 463 -13.79 18.61 11.16
CA PHE A 463 -14.02 17.16 11.16
C PHE A 463 -15.35 16.79 11.80
N PRO A 464 -16.07 15.75 11.30
CA PRO A 464 -17.38 15.35 11.81
C PRO A 464 -17.41 15.02 13.31
N TRP A 465 -16.30 14.52 13.87
CA TRP A 465 -16.20 14.20 15.30
C TRP A 465 -15.94 15.41 16.20
N ALA A 466 -15.59 16.58 15.64
CA ALA A 466 -15.43 17.82 16.40
C ALA A 466 -16.78 18.48 16.74
N LYS A 467 -17.87 18.04 16.09
CA LYS A 467 -19.25 18.51 16.33
C LYS A 467 -20.10 17.52 17.15
N ALA A 468 -19.50 16.46 17.69
CA ALA A 468 -20.17 15.41 18.47
C ALA A 468 -19.93 15.56 19.97
#